data_AF-A0A6P3YZA9-F1
#
_entry.id   AF-A0A6P3YZA9-F1
#
_cell.length_a   1.000
_cell.length_b   1.000
_cell.length_c   1.000
_cell.angle_alpha   90.00
_cell.angle_beta   90.00
_cell.angle_gamma   90.00
#
_symmetry.space_group_name_H-M   'P 1'
#
loop_
_entity.id
_entity.type
_entity.pdbx_description
1 polymer ?
#
loop_
_entity_poly.entity_id
_entity_poly.type
_entity_poly.pdbx_seq_one_letter_code
_entity_poly.pdbx_strand_id
1 'polypeptide(L)'
;MAFASSELCESGERNRNGALEEVEKNFVTMRCMLVGDGEVEPVPEQVSQLALEVCKEDVITLIVHKMAILGWEARKDLVHCWSILLKQKIGSTYCCVEYIENHLELLDFLVVCYDNKEIALNCGNMLRECIKFSTLAK
;
A
#
# COMPACT_ATOMS: atom_id res chain seq x y z
N MET A 1 -18.58 34.79 14.66
CA MET A 1 -17.64 34.28 13.64
C MET A 1 -16.72 33.19 14.17
N ALA A 2 -16.02 33.37 15.30
CA ALA A 2 -15.10 32.35 15.83
C ALA A 2 -15.73 30.97 16.11
N PHE A 3 -16.97 30.92 16.60
CA PHE A 3 -17.66 29.66 16.95
C PHE A 3 -18.05 28.81 15.71
N ALA A 4 -18.46 29.46 14.61
CA ALA A 4 -18.78 28.77 13.36
C ALA A 4 -17.51 28.24 12.67
N SER A 5 -16.38 28.95 12.81
CA SER A 5 -15.09 28.48 12.30
C SER A 5 -14.55 27.28 13.07
N SER A 6 -14.78 27.19 14.38
CA SER A 6 -14.39 25.99 15.16
C SER A 6 -15.24 24.77 14.81
N GLU A 7 -16.56 24.91 14.66
CA GLU A 7 -17.46 23.79 14.28
C GLU A 7 -17.19 23.28 12.85
N LEU A 8 -16.87 24.17 11.91
CA LEU A 8 -16.45 23.79 10.55
C LEU A 8 -15.10 23.06 10.54
N CYS A 9 -14.18 23.44 11.44
CA CYS A 9 -12.91 22.73 11.60
C CYS A 9 -13.12 21.34 12.21
N GLU A 10 -13.88 21.23 13.29
CA GLU A 10 -14.19 19.95 13.97
C GLU A 10 -14.95 18.97 13.07
N SER A 11 -15.89 19.46 12.26
CA SER A 11 -16.60 18.62 11.29
C SER A 11 -15.68 18.13 10.17
N GLY A 12 -14.74 18.97 9.70
CA GLY A 12 -13.70 18.57 8.75
C GLY A 12 -12.76 17.50 9.31
N GLU A 13 -12.35 17.63 10.57
CA GLU A 13 -11.49 16.64 11.23
C GLU A 13 -12.21 15.32 11.49
N ARG A 14 -13.49 15.37 11.89
CA ARG A 14 -14.31 14.16 12.09
C ARG A 14 -14.51 13.39 10.80
N ASN A 15 -14.79 14.09 9.70
CA ASN A 15 -14.93 13.46 8.38
C ASN A 15 -13.60 12.84 7.91
N ARG A 16 -12.48 13.51 8.15
CA ARG A 16 -11.14 12.97 7.84
C ARG A 16 -10.85 11.70 8.64
N ASN A 17 -11.15 11.69 9.94
CA ASN A 17 -10.92 10.53 10.78
C ASN A 17 -11.79 9.34 10.36
N GLY A 18 -13.07 9.58 10.07
CA GLY A 18 -13.96 8.53 9.56
C GLY A 18 -13.50 7.97 8.21
N ALA A 19 -12.99 8.81 7.31
CA ALA A 19 -12.42 8.35 6.05
C ALA A 19 -11.15 7.51 6.25
N LEU A 20 -10.28 7.90 7.19
CA LEU A 20 -9.06 7.14 7.50
C LEU A 20 -9.38 5.78 8.11
N GLU A 21 -10.33 5.71 9.05
CA GLU A 21 -10.80 4.45 9.63
C GLU A 21 -11.30 3.47 8.55
N GLU A 22 -12.04 3.98 7.55
CA GLU A 22 -12.53 3.15 6.45
C GLU A 22 -11.41 2.66 5.53
N VAL A 23 -10.42 3.52 5.26
CA VAL A 23 -9.21 3.12 4.53
C VAL A 23 -8.47 2.02 5.27
N GLU A 24 -8.30 2.14 6.59
CA GLU A 24 -7.62 1.11 7.40
C GLU A 24 -8.40 -0.22 7.44
N LYS A 25 -9.74 -0.20 7.51
CA LYS A 25 -10.54 -1.42 7.35
C LYS A 25 -10.33 -2.08 6.00
N ASN A 26 -10.27 -1.30 4.92
CA ASN A 26 -10.02 -1.84 3.58
C ASN A 26 -8.62 -2.48 3.48
N PHE A 27 -7.60 -1.92 4.14
CA PHE A 27 -6.28 -2.55 4.22
C PHE A 27 -6.32 -3.89 4.97
N VAL A 28 -7.06 -3.96 6.07
CA VAL A 28 -7.29 -5.21 6.83
C VAL A 28 -7.94 -6.26 5.93
N THR A 29 -8.98 -5.90 5.18
CA THR A 29 -9.64 -6.79 4.22
C THR A 29 -8.69 -7.25 3.12
N MET A 30 -7.96 -6.32 2.51
CA MET A 30 -6.98 -6.62 1.45
C MET A 30 -5.90 -7.58 1.96
N ARG A 31 -5.38 -7.34 3.17
CA ARG A 31 -4.42 -8.24 3.82
C ARG A 31 -5.02 -9.63 4.05
N CYS A 32 -6.24 -9.74 4.57
CA CYS A 32 -6.88 -11.05 4.77
C CYS A 32 -7.03 -11.81 3.45
N MET A 33 -7.35 -11.12 2.33
CA MET A 33 -7.39 -11.75 1.01
C MET A 33 -6.02 -12.25 0.53
N LEU A 34 -4.95 -11.50 0.83
CA LEU A 34 -3.58 -11.80 0.37
C LEU A 34 -2.87 -12.85 1.24
N VAL A 35 -3.13 -12.86 2.54
CA VAL A 35 -2.36 -13.59 3.56
C VAL A 35 -3.18 -14.67 4.25
N GLY A 36 -4.50 -14.50 4.30
CA GLY A 36 -5.39 -15.28 5.15
C GLY A 36 -5.54 -14.65 6.53
N ASP A 37 -6.45 -15.20 7.33
CA ASP A 37 -6.70 -14.78 8.71
C ASP A 37 -6.44 -15.88 9.75
N GLY A 38 -5.81 -16.99 9.32
CA GLY A 38 -5.50 -18.16 10.13
C GLY A 38 -6.58 -19.24 10.11
N GLU A 39 -7.81 -18.88 9.73
CA GLU A 39 -8.93 -19.82 9.55
C GLU A 39 -9.26 -20.01 8.07
N VAL A 40 -9.13 -18.93 7.29
CA VAL A 40 -9.36 -18.90 5.85
C VAL A 40 -8.02 -18.70 5.14
N GLU A 41 -7.67 -19.67 4.30
CA GLU A 41 -6.49 -19.61 3.44
C GLU A 41 -6.74 -18.68 2.22
N PRO A 42 -5.71 -17.97 1.72
CA PRO A 42 -5.81 -17.17 0.51
C PRO A 42 -6.26 -18.01 -0.69
N VAL A 43 -7.30 -17.54 -1.39
CA VAL A 43 -7.74 -18.15 -2.65
C VAL A 43 -6.85 -17.63 -3.78
N PRO A 44 -6.05 -18.46 -4.49
CA PRO A 44 -5.06 -17.98 -5.46
C PRO A 44 -5.64 -17.13 -6.59
N GLU A 45 -6.85 -17.44 -7.04
CA GLU A 45 -7.56 -16.68 -8.07
C GLU A 45 -7.92 -15.26 -7.58
N GLN A 46 -8.40 -15.14 -6.34
CA GLN A 46 -8.73 -13.84 -5.73
C GLN A 46 -7.49 -13.00 -5.50
N VAL A 47 -6.38 -13.62 -5.07
CA VAL A 47 -5.09 -12.96 -4.93
C VAL A 47 -4.60 -12.41 -6.26
N SER A 48 -4.71 -13.22 -7.33
CA SER A 48 -4.31 -12.83 -8.68
C SER A 48 -5.16 -11.69 -9.23
N GLN A 49 -6.48 -11.77 -9.03
CA GLN A 49 -7.41 -10.72 -9.43
C GLN A 49 -7.18 -9.42 -8.67
N LEU A 50 -6.95 -9.50 -7.36
CA LEU A 50 -6.62 -8.34 -6.55
C LEU A 50 -5.33 -7.68 -7.03
N ALA A 51 -4.28 -8.46 -7.31
CA ALA A 51 -3.02 -7.94 -7.84
C ALA A 51 -3.20 -7.18 -9.16
N LEU A 52 -4.07 -7.68 -10.05
CA LEU A 52 -4.41 -7.00 -11.31
C LEU A 52 -5.13 -5.68 -11.08
N GLU A 53 -6.18 -5.68 -10.24
CA GLU A 53 -6.97 -4.48 -9.99
C GLU A 53 -6.16 -3.39 -9.26
N VAL A 54 -5.31 -3.75 -8.29
CA VAL A 54 -4.48 -2.73 -7.61
C VAL A 54 -3.44 -2.09 -8.52
N CYS A 55 -2.97 -2.81 -9.54
CA CYS A 55 -2.11 -2.23 -10.58
C CYS A 55 -2.93 -1.37 -11.55
N LYS A 56 -4.06 -1.89 -12.02
CA LYS A 56 -4.91 -1.22 -13.01
C LYS A 56 -5.50 0.10 -12.50
N GLU A 57 -5.82 0.18 -11.22
CA GLU A 57 -6.43 1.36 -10.59
C GLU A 57 -5.41 2.25 -9.86
N ASP A 58 -4.10 2.07 -10.12
CA ASP A 58 -2.99 2.84 -9.51
C ASP A 58 -2.99 2.84 -7.96
N VAL A 59 -3.62 1.84 -7.36
CA VAL A 59 -3.75 1.72 -5.91
C VAL A 59 -2.38 1.50 -5.28
N ILE A 60 -1.48 0.75 -5.92
CA ILE A 60 -0.09 0.57 -5.48
C ILE A 60 0.60 1.92 -5.24
N THR A 61 0.48 2.83 -6.19
CA THR A 61 1.05 4.18 -6.13
C THR A 61 0.42 4.99 -5.01
N LEU A 62 -0.91 4.99 -4.92
CA LEU A 62 -1.64 5.73 -3.89
C LEU A 62 -1.24 5.28 -2.48
N ILE A 63 -1.16 3.97 -2.27
CA ILE A 63 -0.79 3.35 -1.00
C ILE A 63 0.59 3.81 -0.54
N VAL A 64 1.58 3.79 -1.45
CA VAL A 64 2.95 4.23 -1.16
C VAL A 64 2.97 5.71 -0.78
N HIS A 65 2.30 6.57 -1.56
CA HIS A 65 2.26 8.02 -1.32
C HIS A 65 1.54 8.42 -0.03
N LYS A 66 0.55 7.62 0.41
CA LYS A 66 -0.26 7.89 1.60
C LYS A 66 0.18 7.08 2.83
N MET A 67 1.27 6.31 2.75
CA MET A 67 1.73 5.47 3.84
C MET A 67 1.95 6.24 5.16
N ALA A 68 2.45 7.48 5.08
CA ALA A 68 2.71 8.32 6.25
C ALA A 68 1.46 8.73 7.05
N ILE A 69 0.26 8.67 6.46
CA ILE A 69 -0.98 9.01 7.18
C ILE A 69 -1.65 7.80 7.82
N LEU A 70 -1.19 6.58 7.50
CA LEU A 70 -1.74 5.34 8.04
C LEU A 70 -1.20 5.06 9.45
N GLY A 71 -1.98 4.37 10.28
CA GLY A 71 -1.53 3.86 11.56
C GLY A 71 -0.40 2.83 11.44
N TRP A 72 0.33 2.60 12.54
CA TRP A 72 1.48 1.71 12.58
C TRP A 72 1.16 0.28 12.11
N GLU A 73 0.03 -0.29 12.54
CA GLU A 73 -0.38 -1.64 12.16
C GLU A 73 -0.66 -1.72 10.64
N ALA A 74 -1.39 -0.75 10.10
CA ALA A 74 -1.69 -0.68 8.67
C ALA A 74 -0.41 -0.58 7.82
N ARG A 75 0.62 0.14 8.28
CA ARG A 75 1.93 0.19 7.59
C ARG A 75 2.66 -1.15 7.61
N LYS A 76 2.55 -1.93 8.68
CA LYS A 76 3.13 -3.29 8.74
C LYS A 76 2.41 -4.22 7.78
N ASP A 77 1.09 -4.19 7.79
CA ASP A 77 0.24 -4.97 6.90
C ASP A 77 0.55 -4.64 5.44
N LEU A 78 0.71 -3.37 5.11
CA LEU A 78 1.08 -2.88 3.78
C LEU A 78 2.42 -3.44 3.30
N VAL A 79 3.46 -3.42 4.15
CA VAL A 79 4.78 -4.00 3.81
C VAL A 79 4.65 -5.51 3.56
N HIS A 80 3.82 -6.19 4.34
CA HIS A 80 3.59 -7.62 4.15
C HIS A 80 2.84 -7.90 2.83
N CYS A 81 1.75 -7.19 2.58
CA CYS A 81 0.97 -7.25 1.34
C CYS A 81 1.85 -6.97 0.12
N TRP A 82 2.71 -5.95 0.19
CA TRP A 82 3.68 -5.60 -0.85
C TRP A 82 4.55 -6.79 -1.26
N SER A 83 5.09 -7.52 -0.28
CA SER A 83 5.95 -8.68 -0.53
C SER A 83 5.23 -9.84 -1.23
N ILE A 84 3.91 -9.96 -1.03
CA ILE A 84 3.07 -10.98 -1.65
C ILE A 84 2.67 -10.54 -3.06
N LEU A 85 2.23 -9.28 -3.20
CA LEU A 85 1.83 -8.66 -4.47
C LEU A 85 2.96 -8.69 -5.51
N LEU A 86 4.18 -8.31 -5.12
CA LEU A 86 5.34 -8.37 -6.03
C LEU A 86 5.65 -9.77 -6.55
N LYS A 87 5.27 -10.82 -5.82
CA LYS A 87 5.51 -12.22 -6.21
C LYS A 87 4.36 -12.81 -7.03
N GLN A 88 3.25 -12.08 -7.20
CA GLN A 88 2.12 -12.57 -7.98
C GLN A 88 2.46 -12.62 -9.47
N LYS A 89 2.34 -13.82 -10.04
CA LYS A 89 2.50 -14.05 -11.46
C LYS A 89 1.15 -14.08 -12.14
N ILE A 90 1.01 -13.32 -13.23
CA ILE A 90 -0.12 -13.40 -14.13
C ILE A 90 0.43 -13.86 -15.48
N GLY A 91 0.14 -15.12 -15.83
CA GLY A 91 0.80 -15.77 -16.97
C GLY A 91 2.31 -15.94 -16.71
N SER A 92 3.15 -15.30 -17.52
CA SER A 92 4.61 -15.38 -17.42
C SER A 92 5.27 -14.15 -16.76
N THR A 93 4.51 -13.10 -16.44
CA THR A 93 5.05 -11.86 -15.88
C THR A 93 4.61 -11.66 -14.42
N TYR A 94 5.39 -10.85 -13.70
CA TYR A 94 5.03 -10.39 -12.35
C TYR A 94 4.28 -9.08 -12.48
N CYS A 95 2.96 -9.11 -12.31
CA CYS A 95 2.08 -7.98 -12.64
C CYS A 95 2.48 -6.69 -11.92
N CYS A 96 2.75 -6.76 -10.62
CA CYS A 96 3.17 -5.58 -9.84
C CYS A 96 4.60 -5.11 -10.18
N VAL A 97 5.48 -6.00 -10.62
CA VAL A 97 6.84 -5.63 -11.03
C VAL A 97 6.79 -4.89 -12.37
N GLU A 98 6.03 -5.42 -13.34
CA GLU A 98 5.77 -4.78 -14.62
C GLU A 98 5.10 -3.42 -14.44
N TYR A 99 4.19 -3.29 -13.48
CA TYR A 99 3.63 -1.99 -13.11
C TYR A 99 4.72 -1.01 -12.66
N ILE A 100 5.62 -1.40 -11.74
CA ILE A 100 6.69 -0.53 -11.24
C ILE A 100 7.70 -0.18 -12.33
N GLU A 101 8.01 -1.11 -13.25
CA GLU A 101 8.89 -0.84 -14.40
C GLU A 101 8.37 0.31 -15.28
N ASN A 102 7.04 0.46 -15.36
CA ASN A 102 6.39 1.56 -16.09
C ASN A 102 6.19 2.83 -15.23
N HIS A 103 6.49 2.76 -13.93
CA HIS A 103 6.31 3.85 -12.96
C HIS A 103 7.51 3.95 -12.00
N LEU A 104 8.73 4.09 -12.56
CA LEU A 104 9.98 4.07 -11.80
C LEU A 104 10.07 5.19 -10.75
N GLU A 105 9.30 6.26 -10.90
CA GLU A 105 9.18 7.33 -9.92
C GLU A 105 8.70 6.82 -8.54
N LEU A 106 8.05 5.65 -8.47
CA LEU A 106 7.74 5.01 -7.18
C LEU A 106 9.00 4.60 -6.42
N LEU A 107 10.02 4.11 -7.13
CA LEU A 107 11.29 3.72 -6.51
C LEU A 107 12.00 4.96 -5.99
N ASP A 108 12.02 6.04 -6.78
CA ASP A 108 12.56 7.34 -6.34
C ASP A 108 11.83 7.86 -5.10
N PHE A 109 10.49 7.78 -5.09
CA PHE A 109 9.69 8.18 -3.94
C PHE A 109 9.98 7.33 -2.70
N LEU A 110 10.11 6.01 -2.84
CA LEU A 110 10.49 5.12 -1.73
C LEU A 110 11.86 5.48 -1.15
N VAL A 111 12.81 5.92 -1.98
CA VAL A 111 14.12 6.43 -1.53
C VAL A 111 13.96 7.75 -0.77
N VAL A 112 13.20 8.71 -1.32
CA VAL A 112 12.93 10.00 -0.65
C VAL A 112 12.26 9.79 0.73
N CYS A 113 11.42 8.76 0.88
CA CYS A 113 10.78 8.45 2.16
C CYS A 113 11.75 8.07 3.30
N TYR A 114 13.04 7.80 3.02
CA TYR A 114 14.04 7.60 4.07
C TYR A 114 14.24 8.83 4.95
N ASP A 115 13.95 10.03 4.44
CA ASP A 115 14.00 11.26 5.23
C ASP A 115 12.86 11.34 6.26
N ASN A 116 11.76 10.59 6.04
CA ASN A 116 10.68 10.46 7.00
C ASN A 116 10.92 9.27 7.93
N LYS A 117 11.45 9.56 9.13
CA LYS A 117 11.75 8.57 10.18
C LYS A 117 10.59 7.63 10.53
N GLU A 118 9.35 8.09 10.34
CA GLU A 118 8.14 7.34 10.71
C GLU A 118 7.84 6.18 9.75
N ILE A 119 8.27 6.28 8.49
CA ILE A 119 8.01 5.28 7.44
C ILE A 119 9.29 4.76 6.78
N ALA A 120 10.47 5.31 7.11
CA ALA A 120 11.75 4.94 6.52
C ALA A 120 12.01 3.43 6.56
N LEU A 121 11.69 2.78 7.68
CA LEU A 121 11.86 1.32 7.81
C LEU A 121 10.92 0.55 6.87
N ASN A 122 9.66 0.96 6.77
CA ASN A 122 8.67 0.35 5.90
C ASN A 122 9.07 0.50 4.43
N CYS A 123 9.43 1.72 4.01
CA CYS A 123 9.87 2.01 2.64
C CYS A 123 11.14 1.23 2.29
N GLY A 124 12.10 1.14 3.22
CA GLY A 124 13.30 0.34 3.02
C GLY A 124 13.03 -1.16 2.91
N ASN A 125 12.04 -1.70 3.63
CA ASN A 125 11.60 -3.08 3.45
C ASN A 125 10.98 -3.29 2.06
N MET A 126 10.12 -2.38 1.61
CA MET A 126 9.48 -2.46 0.30
C MET A 126 10.50 -2.38 -0.83
N LEU A 127 11.44 -1.44 -0.74
CA LEU A 127 12.52 -1.27 -1.71
C LEU A 127 13.43 -2.51 -1.77
N ARG A 128 13.73 -3.12 -0.61
CA ARG A 128 14.48 -4.39 -0.56
C ARG A 128 13.76 -5.56 -1.24
N GLU A 129 12.43 -5.56 -1.30
CA GLU A 129 11.70 -6.56 -2.08
C GLU A 129 11.79 -6.27 -3.58
N CYS A 130 11.76 -4.99 -4.00
CA CYS A 130 11.91 -4.60 -5.41
C CYS A 130 13.26 -5.02 -6.00
N ILE A 131 14.36 -4.77 -5.29
CA ILE A 131 15.71 -5.06 -5.81
C ILE A 131 16.00 -6.56 -6.01
N LYS A 132 15.11 -7.45 -5.54
CA LYS A 132 15.20 -8.90 -5.83
C LYS A 132 14.87 -9.22 -7.28
N PHE A 133 14.21 -8.30 -7.98
CA PHE A 133 13.90 -8.39 -9.40
C PHE A 133 14.96 -7.62 -10.19
N SER A 134 15.70 -8.33 -11.03
CA SER A 134 16.82 -7.76 -11.80
C SER A 134 16.40 -6.61 -12.73
N THR A 135 15.13 -6.56 -13.11
CA THR A 135 14.59 -5.48 -13.94
C THR A 135 14.42 -4.17 -13.18
N LEU A 136 14.16 -4.23 -11.87
CA LEU A 136 14.00 -3.07 -10.98
C LEU A 136 15.32 -2.64 -10.31
N ALA A 137 16.35 -3.49 -10.34
CA ALA A 137 17.64 -3.24 -9.71
C ALA A 137 18.70 -2.67 -10.68
N LYS A 138 18.27 -1.94 -11.72
CA LYS A 138 19.14 -1.41 -12.78
C LYS A 138 19.74 -0.06 -12.42
#